data_AF-A0AA38CEP2-F1
#
_entry.id   AF-A0AA38CEP2-F1
#
_cell.length_a   1.000
_cell.length_b   1.000
_cell.length_c   1.000
_cell.angle_alpha   90.00
_cell.angle_beta   90.00
_cell.angle_gamma   90.00
#
_symmetry.space_group_name_H-M   'P 1'
#
loop_
_entity.id
_entity.type
_entity.pdbx_description
1 polymer ?
#
loop_
_entity_poly.entity_id
_entity_poly.type
_entity_poly.pdbx_seq_one_letter_code
_entity_poly.pdbx_strand_id
1 'polypeptide(L)'
;IQTKNVSRLCHTKSVITVNGQYPGPPIVAREGDRVVVNVTNHVTNNVTIHWHGIRQLRSAWADGPAYITQCPIRTGQREWWNADTETVISQALQNGGGPNVSDAYTINGLPGLLYNCSVKDTFRLKVTPGKTYLLRIINAALNDELFFAIANHTVTVVEADAV
;
A
#
# COMPACT_ATOMS: atom_id res chain seq x y z
N ILE A 1 -2.94 -12.89 1.19
CA ILE A 1 -3.67 -11.71 1.72
C ILE A 1 -4.40 -12.16 2.98
N GLN A 2 -4.29 -11.44 4.09
CA GLN A 2 -4.87 -11.81 5.39
C GLN A 2 -5.15 -10.57 6.25
N THR A 3 -6.08 -10.66 7.19
CA THR A 3 -6.35 -9.59 8.15
C THR A 3 -5.30 -9.64 9.26
N LYS A 4 -4.84 -8.49 9.74
CA LYS A 4 -3.94 -8.39 10.89
C LYS A 4 -4.29 -7.16 11.73
N ASN A 5 -4.25 -7.33 13.05
CA ASN A 5 -4.36 -6.20 13.98
C ASN A 5 -3.08 -5.34 13.90
N VAL A 6 -3.26 -4.06 13.60
CA VAL A 6 -2.19 -3.06 13.55
C VAL A 6 -2.56 -1.90 14.48
N SER A 7 -1.64 -1.54 15.37
CA SER A 7 -1.82 -0.46 16.34
C SER A 7 -1.13 0.81 15.87
N ARG A 8 -1.86 1.94 15.83
CA ARG A 8 -1.38 3.29 15.49
C ARG A 8 -2.17 4.32 16.30
N LEU A 9 -1.55 5.43 16.70
CA LEU A 9 -2.23 6.49 17.46
C LEU A 9 -2.90 5.98 18.76
N CYS A 10 -2.34 4.96 19.41
CA CYS A 10 -2.94 4.16 20.50
C CYS A 10 -4.21 3.35 20.14
N HIS A 11 -4.74 3.42 18.91
CA HIS A 11 -5.86 2.61 18.45
C HIS A 11 -5.38 1.36 17.71
N THR A 12 -5.99 0.21 18.01
CA THR A 12 -5.75 -1.04 17.27
C THR A 12 -6.93 -1.29 16.33
N LYS A 13 -6.67 -1.33 15.02
CA LYS A 13 -7.66 -1.65 13.98
C LYS A 13 -7.21 -2.94 13.28
N SER A 14 -8.16 -3.78 12.85
CA SER A 14 -7.85 -4.91 11.97
C SER A 14 -7.77 -4.39 10.53
N VAL A 15 -6.68 -4.68 9.82
CA VAL A 15 -6.44 -4.20 8.45
C VAL A 15 -6.05 -5.35 7.52
N ILE A 16 -6.39 -5.21 6.24
CA ILE A 16 -5.98 -6.14 5.19
C ILE A 16 -4.46 -5.99 4.96
N THR A 17 -3.74 -7.12 4.90
CA THR A 17 -2.28 -7.16 4.73
C THR A 17 -1.84 -8.23 3.73
N VAL A 18 -0.68 -8.02 3.11
CA VAL A 18 0.04 -9.08 2.39
C VAL A 18 1.01 -9.75 3.35
N ASN A 19 0.87 -11.06 3.53
CA ASN A 19 1.71 -11.92 4.38
C ASN A 19 1.89 -11.40 5.83
N GLY A 20 0.88 -10.72 6.37
CA GLY A 20 0.93 -10.13 7.71
C GLY A 20 1.83 -8.91 7.86
N GLN A 21 2.17 -8.22 6.75
CA GLN A 21 3.02 -7.04 6.74
C GLN A 21 2.23 -5.79 6.32
N TYR A 22 2.50 -4.67 6.99
CA TYR A 22 1.98 -3.34 6.66
C TYR A 22 3.11 -2.30 6.84
N PRO A 23 3.65 -1.71 5.75
CA PRO A 23 3.40 -2.01 4.33
C PRO A 23 3.69 -3.47 3.95
N GLY A 24 3.21 -3.91 2.78
CA GLY A 24 3.45 -5.26 2.27
C GLY A 24 4.94 -5.54 1.96
N PRO A 25 5.32 -6.82 1.79
CA PRO A 25 6.69 -7.18 1.44
C PRO A 25 7.06 -6.66 0.03
N PRO A 26 8.29 -6.16 -0.18
CA PRO A 26 8.73 -5.71 -1.49
C PRO A 26 8.91 -6.90 -2.44
N ILE A 27 8.54 -6.71 -3.71
CA ILE A 27 8.98 -7.56 -4.82
C ILE A 27 10.24 -6.92 -5.40
N VAL A 28 11.28 -7.73 -5.61
CA VAL A 28 12.55 -7.29 -6.20
C VAL A 28 12.85 -8.18 -7.40
N ALA A 29 13.06 -7.55 -8.55
CA ALA A 29 13.32 -8.19 -9.83
C ALA A 29 14.28 -7.31 -10.66
N ARG A 30 14.77 -7.83 -11.77
CA ARG A 30 15.58 -7.13 -12.78
C ARG A 30 14.78 -6.93 -14.05
N GLU A 31 15.28 -6.05 -14.92
CA GLU A 31 14.73 -5.91 -16.27
C GLU A 31 14.78 -7.26 -17.01
N GLY A 32 13.68 -7.63 -17.66
CA GLY A 32 13.51 -8.92 -18.35
C GLY A 32 13.07 -10.10 -17.48
N ASP A 33 13.06 -9.99 -16.14
CA ASP A 33 12.61 -11.08 -15.26
C ASP A 33 11.10 -11.39 -15.42
N ARG A 34 10.76 -12.67 -15.54
CA ARG A 34 9.37 -13.13 -15.43
C ARG A 34 9.03 -13.47 -13.98
N VAL A 35 8.48 -12.48 -13.26
CA VAL A 35 7.94 -12.69 -11.90
C VAL A 35 6.63 -13.48 -11.95
N VAL A 36 6.44 -14.40 -11.00
CA VAL A 36 5.17 -15.13 -10.77
C VAL A 36 4.82 -15.03 -9.30
N VAL A 37 3.65 -14.46 -8.98
CA VAL A 37 3.15 -14.33 -7.60
C VAL A 37 1.88 -15.15 -7.44
N ASN A 38 1.88 -16.11 -6.51
CA ASN A 38 0.67 -16.84 -6.15
C ASN A 38 -0.11 -16.06 -5.07
N VAL A 39 -1.37 -15.71 -5.34
CA VAL A 39 -2.18 -14.86 -4.46
C VAL A 39 -3.33 -15.66 -3.86
N THR A 40 -3.20 -16.00 -2.57
CA THR A 40 -4.28 -16.62 -1.79
C THR A 40 -5.02 -15.56 -0.97
N ASN A 41 -6.35 -15.58 -0.99
CA ASN A 41 -7.17 -14.66 -0.19
C ASN A 41 -7.71 -15.34 1.09
N HIS A 42 -7.13 -14.96 2.23
CA HIS A 42 -7.60 -15.33 3.57
C HIS A 42 -8.36 -14.18 4.27
N VAL A 43 -8.62 -13.05 3.58
CA VAL A 43 -9.59 -12.07 4.06
C VAL A 43 -10.96 -12.37 3.51
N THR A 44 -11.95 -11.92 4.26
CA THR A 44 -13.39 -12.10 4.07
C THR A 44 -13.99 -11.27 2.93
N ASN A 45 -13.26 -10.30 2.38
CA ASN A 45 -13.69 -9.47 1.24
C ASN A 45 -13.16 -9.98 -0.10
N ASN A 46 -13.75 -9.45 -1.16
CA ASN A 46 -13.15 -9.44 -2.50
C ASN A 46 -11.83 -8.66 -2.44
N VAL A 47 -10.78 -9.18 -3.06
CA VAL A 47 -9.55 -8.43 -3.29
C VAL A 47 -8.99 -8.77 -4.67
N THR A 48 -8.40 -7.81 -5.36
CA THR A 48 -7.45 -8.07 -6.45
C THR A 48 -6.12 -7.40 -6.14
N ILE A 49 -5.06 -7.76 -6.87
CA ILE A 49 -3.75 -7.10 -6.79
C ILE A 49 -3.43 -6.59 -8.19
N HIS A 50 -3.16 -5.29 -8.29
CA HIS A 50 -2.70 -4.64 -9.52
C HIS A 50 -1.22 -4.31 -9.44
N TRP A 51 -0.52 -4.45 -10.57
CA TRP A 51 0.93 -4.25 -10.69
C TRP A 51 1.20 -2.88 -11.32
N HIS A 52 0.99 -1.83 -10.53
CA HIS A 52 1.11 -0.44 -10.99
C HIS A 52 2.45 -0.17 -11.70
N GLY A 53 2.39 0.50 -12.85
CA GLY A 53 3.54 0.74 -13.75
C GLY A 53 3.94 -0.44 -14.66
N ILE A 54 3.52 -1.68 -14.38
CA ILE A 54 3.85 -2.84 -15.23
C ILE A 54 2.96 -2.88 -16.46
N ARG A 55 3.55 -2.72 -17.64
CA ARG A 55 2.84 -2.60 -18.94
C ARG A 55 1.97 -3.81 -19.37
N GLN A 56 2.12 -4.97 -18.73
CA GLN A 56 1.37 -6.22 -19.02
C GLN A 56 1.24 -6.56 -20.53
N LEU A 57 2.32 -6.38 -21.31
CA LEU A 57 2.29 -6.55 -22.76
C LEU A 57 1.94 -7.99 -23.15
N ARG A 58 0.73 -8.18 -23.69
CA ARG A 58 0.11 -9.49 -23.97
C ARG A 58 -0.12 -10.36 -22.72
N SER A 59 -0.28 -9.76 -21.54
CA SER A 59 -0.54 -10.47 -20.27
C SER A 59 -1.63 -9.81 -19.40
N ALA A 60 -2.54 -9.03 -19.99
CA ALA A 60 -3.56 -8.24 -19.29
C ALA A 60 -4.46 -9.04 -18.32
N TRP A 61 -4.63 -10.35 -18.51
CA TRP A 61 -5.33 -11.25 -17.57
C TRP A 61 -4.68 -11.33 -16.18
N ALA A 62 -3.43 -10.86 -16.04
CA ALA A 62 -2.69 -10.80 -14.79
C ALA A 62 -2.61 -9.37 -14.23
N ASP A 63 -3.28 -8.39 -14.85
CA ASP A 63 -3.13 -6.97 -14.53
C ASP A 63 -3.78 -6.55 -13.21
N GLY A 64 -4.93 -7.14 -12.84
CA GLY A 64 -5.57 -6.93 -11.53
C GLY A 64 -6.91 -6.19 -11.47
N PRO A 65 -7.21 -5.16 -12.29
CA PRO A 65 -8.44 -4.37 -12.16
C PRO A 65 -9.74 -5.22 -12.20
N ALA A 66 -10.45 -5.20 -11.07
CA ALA A 66 -11.66 -5.97 -10.87
C ALA A 66 -12.76 -5.59 -11.86
N TYR A 67 -13.42 -6.60 -12.43
CA TYR A 67 -14.46 -6.47 -13.47
C TYR A 67 -14.01 -5.83 -14.81
N ILE A 68 -12.71 -5.48 -14.95
CA ILE A 68 -12.12 -5.02 -16.21
C ILE A 68 -11.26 -6.13 -16.82
N THR A 69 -10.31 -6.69 -16.06
CA THR A 69 -9.40 -7.75 -16.53
C THR A 69 -9.61 -9.10 -15.84
N GLN A 70 -10.23 -9.11 -14.65
CA GLN A 70 -10.57 -10.33 -13.91
C GLN A 70 -11.76 -10.17 -12.96
N CYS A 71 -12.40 -11.27 -12.57
CA CYS A 71 -13.23 -11.30 -11.36
C CYS A 71 -12.35 -11.15 -10.09
N PRO A 72 -12.91 -10.63 -8.97
CA PRO A 72 -12.16 -10.54 -7.72
C PRO A 72 -11.73 -11.90 -7.15
N ILE A 73 -10.61 -11.93 -6.43
CA ILE A 73 -10.21 -13.09 -5.63
C ILE A 73 -11.02 -13.04 -4.33
N ARG A 74 -11.89 -14.04 -4.15
CA ARG A 74 -12.87 -14.14 -3.05
C ARG A 74 -12.40 -15.18 -2.01
N THR A 75 -12.93 -15.16 -0.78
CA THR A 75 -12.35 -15.76 0.46
C THR A 75 -12.26 -17.29 0.59
N GLY A 76 -11.06 -17.81 0.86
CA GLY A 76 -10.84 -19.17 1.38
C GLY A 76 -10.57 -20.23 0.31
N GLN A 77 -11.17 -20.09 -0.87
CA GLN A 77 -10.70 -20.67 -2.12
C GLN A 77 -9.97 -19.57 -2.93
N ARG A 78 -9.95 -19.71 -4.26
CA ARG A 78 -10.14 -18.57 -5.16
C ARG A 78 -11.68 -18.37 -5.33
N GLU A 79 -12.40 -17.90 -4.29
CA GLU A 79 -13.88 -17.83 -4.01
C GLU A 79 -14.09 -17.97 -2.47
N TRP A 80 -15.02 -17.50 -1.59
CA TRP A 80 -16.07 -16.45 -1.39
C TRP A 80 -16.75 -16.72 0.00
N TRP A 81 -17.02 -15.84 1.00
CA TRP A 81 -16.78 -14.42 1.37
C TRP A 81 -16.67 -14.32 2.94
N ASN A 82 -17.13 -13.43 3.84
CA ASN A 82 -17.80 -12.10 3.99
C ASN A 82 -17.51 -11.64 5.46
N ALA A 83 -17.14 -10.42 5.90
CA ALA A 83 -16.54 -9.17 5.38
C ALA A 83 -15.54 -8.65 6.49
N ASP A 84 -14.93 -7.45 6.58
CA ASP A 84 -15.10 -6.20 5.83
C ASP A 84 -13.83 -5.30 5.67
N THR A 85 -13.79 -4.47 4.60
CA THR A 85 -13.19 -3.10 4.56
C THR A 85 -14.02 -2.14 3.65
N GLU A 86 -15.15 -2.61 3.13
CA GLU A 86 -16.04 -1.92 2.19
C GLU A 86 -16.96 -0.92 2.92
N THR A 87 -17.10 -0.96 4.24
CA THR A 87 -17.98 -0.07 5.02
C THR A 87 -17.71 1.41 4.78
N VAL A 88 -16.44 1.84 4.69
CA VAL A 88 -16.10 3.25 4.44
C VAL A 88 -16.49 3.67 3.02
N ILE A 89 -16.24 2.82 2.02
CA ILE A 89 -16.55 3.09 0.62
C ILE A 89 -18.07 3.05 0.40
N SER A 90 -18.75 2.03 0.91
CA SER A 90 -20.20 1.88 0.82
C SER A 90 -20.96 2.96 1.59
N GLN A 91 -20.44 3.47 2.71
CA GLN A 91 -21.03 4.64 3.38
C GLN A 91 -20.98 5.89 2.48
N ALA A 92 -19.83 6.17 1.84
CA ALA A 92 -19.68 7.28 0.90
C ALA A 92 -20.58 7.12 -0.34
N LEU A 93 -20.67 5.90 -0.90
CA LEU A 93 -21.57 5.59 -2.02
C LEU A 93 -23.06 5.66 -1.65
N GLN A 94 -23.43 5.38 -0.39
CA GLN A 94 -24.82 5.48 0.09
C GLN A 94 -25.24 6.92 0.42
N ASN A 95 -24.33 7.76 0.93
CA ASN A 95 -24.65 9.14 1.31
C ASN A 95 -24.36 10.20 0.23
N GLY A 96 -23.64 9.83 -0.83
CA GLY A 96 -23.27 10.74 -1.94
C GLY A 96 -22.23 11.79 -1.57
N GLY A 97 -21.58 11.67 -0.41
CA GLY A 97 -20.56 12.57 0.09
C GLY A 97 -19.13 12.03 -0.11
N GLY A 98 -18.14 12.89 0.13
CA GLY A 98 -16.74 12.47 0.16
C GLY A 98 -16.45 11.55 1.37
N PRO A 99 -15.46 10.64 1.25
CA PRO A 99 -15.01 9.83 2.38
C PRO A 99 -14.35 10.71 3.46
N ASN A 100 -14.37 10.23 4.72
CA ASN A 100 -13.74 10.95 5.84
C ASN A 100 -12.22 11.10 5.64
N VAL A 101 -11.68 12.25 6.04
CA VAL A 101 -10.24 12.54 6.06
C VAL A 101 -9.52 11.59 7.03
N SER A 102 -8.29 11.18 6.70
CA SER A 102 -7.51 10.23 7.50
C SER A 102 -6.97 10.81 8.80
N ASP A 103 -6.96 10.00 9.87
CA ASP A 103 -6.41 10.34 11.20
C ASP A 103 -4.93 10.82 11.15
N ALA A 104 -4.13 10.28 10.22
CA ALA A 104 -2.72 10.63 10.03
C ALA A 104 -2.18 10.20 8.65
N TYR A 105 -1.28 10.99 8.07
CA TYR A 105 -0.37 10.52 7.01
C TYR A 105 0.74 9.64 7.61
N THR A 106 1.40 8.80 6.80
CA THR A 106 2.45 7.91 7.29
C THR A 106 3.62 7.74 6.32
N ILE A 107 4.83 7.56 6.86
CA ILE A 107 6.03 7.14 6.10
C ILE A 107 6.30 5.69 6.45
N ASN A 108 6.35 4.81 5.45
CA ASN A 108 6.48 3.35 5.64
C ASN A 108 5.47 2.77 6.66
N GLY A 109 4.23 3.27 6.62
CA GLY A 109 3.15 2.86 7.52
C GLY A 109 3.28 3.36 8.96
N LEU A 110 4.13 4.35 9.23
CA LEU A 110 4.40 4.93 10.56
C LEU A 110 4.11 6.46 10.59
N PRO A 111 3.27 6.99 11.51
CA PRO A 111 2.87 8.40 11.53
C PRO A 111 3.98 9.42 11.85
N GLY A 112 4.99 9.03 12.62
CA GLY A 112 6.10 9.92 13.01
C GLY A 112 5.90 10.65 14.35
N LEU A 113 6.83 11.57 14.65
CA LEU A 113 7.03 12.14 15.99
C LEU A 113 5.90 13.06 16.50
N LEU A 114 5.18 13.73 15.59
CA LEU A 114 4.16 14.73 15.95
C LEU A 114 2.84 14.12 16.41
N TYR A 115 2.66 12.81 16.21
CA TYR A 115 1.44 12.10 16.56
C TYR A 115 1.55 11.40 17.91
N ASN A 116 0.47 11.45 18.70
CA ASN A 116 0.40 10.74 19.97
C ASN A 116 0.65 9.23 19.78
N CYS A 117 1.26 8.60 20.78
CA CYS A 117 1.67 7.20 20.78
C CYS A 117 2.59 6.74 19.62
N SER A 118 3.12 7.65 18.79
CA SER A 118 3.87 7.31 17.56
C SER A 118 5.36 7.68 17.61
N VAL A 119 5.82 8.32 18.71
CA VAL A 119 7.20 8.77 18.92
C VAL A 119 8.22 7.62 18.92
N LYS A 120 7.86 6.48 19.53
CA LYS A 120 8.72 5.27 19.59
C LYS A 120 8.87 4.62 18.21
N ASP A 121 7.75 4.56 17.48
CA ASP A 121 7.63 3.83 16.21
C ASP A 121 7.80 4.78 15.01
N THR A 122 8.61 5.83 15.12
CA THR A 122 8.92 6.71 13.99
C THR A 122 9.95 6.04 13.07
N PHE A 123 9.71 6.05 11.76
CA PHE A 123 10.69 5.58 10.76
C PHE A 123 12.01 6.37 10.86
N ARG A 124 13.15 5.65 10.90
CA ARG A 124 14.50 6.25 10.98
C ARG A 124 15.46 5.55 10.02
N LEU A 125 15.87 6.25 8.96
CA LEU A 125 17.00 5.84 8.13
C LEU A 125 18.31 6.30 8.79
N LYS A 126 19.23 5.37 9.07
CA LYS A 126 20.60 5.72 9.47
C LYS A 126 21.44 5.94 8.23
N VAL A 127 22.12 7.10 8.17
CA VAL A 127 23.03 7.47 7.07
C VAL A 127 24.47 7.60 7.56
N THR A 128 25.43 7.41 6.66
CA THR A 128 26.86 7.56 6.89
C THR A 128 27.37 8.82 6.18
N PRO A 129 28.17 9.69 6.83
CA PRO A 129 28.75 10.86 6.17
C PRO A 129 29.48 10.50 4.86
N GLY A 130 29.28 11.30 3.82
CA GLY A 130 29.89 11.09 2.51
C GLY A 130 29.35 9.88 1.71
N LYS A 131 28.19 9.31 2.08
CA LYS A 131 27.51 8.28 1.29
C LYS A 131 26.22 8.81 0.66
N THR A 132 26.01 8.47 -0.61
CA THR A 132 24.77 8.73 -1.36
C THR A 132 23.77 7.59 -1.14
N TYR A 133 22.49 7.92 -1.05
CA TYR A 133 21.40 6.96 -0.83
C TYR A 133 20.33 7.15 -1.91
N LEU A 134 19.97 6.07 -2.61
CA LEU A 134 18.82 6.07 -3.53
C LEU A 134 17.54 5.89 -2.70
N LEU A 135 16.64 6.86 -2.75
CA LEU A 135 15.33 6.81 -2.11
C LEU A 135 14.27 6.51 -3.17
N ARG A 136 13.62 5.35 -3.08
CA ARG A 136 12.46 4.99 -3.90
C ARG A 136 11.21 5.46 -3.18
N ILE A 137 10.76 6.67 -3.49
CA ILE A 137 9.59 7.32 -2.89
C ILE A 137 8.34 6.89 -3.69
N ILE A 138 7.28 6.50 -2.98
CA ILE A 138 5.99 6.12 -3.57
C ILE A 138 4.92 6.85 -2.77
N ASN A 139 4.06 7.63 -3.43
CA ASN A 139 2.84 8.09 -2.79
C ASN A 139 1.81 6.94 -2.78
N ALA A 140 1.42 6.52 -1.59
CA ALA A 140 0.40 5.49 -1.37
C ALA A 140 -0.75 6.02 -0.49
N ALA A 141 -0.91 7.34 -0.39
CA ALA A 141 -2.14 7.96 0.11
C ALA A 141 -3.27 7.77 -0.91
N LEU A 142 -4.52 7.76 -0.45
CA LEU A 142 -5.68 7.49 -1.31
C LEU A 142 -6.19 8.73 -2.06
N ASN A 143 -6.12 9.91 -1.43
CA ASN A 143 -6.83 11.11 -1.87
C ASN A 143 -5.95 12.35 -2.08
N ASP A 144 -4.66 12.31 -1.71
CA ASP A 144 -3.84 13.50 -1.49
C ASP A 144 -2.50 13.47 -2.22
N GLU A 145 -2.16 14.57 -2.90
CA GLU A 145 -0.81 14.87 -3.38
C GLU A 145 0.04 15.43 -2.23
N LEU A 146 1.29 14.96 -2.09
CA LEU A 146 2.11 15.23 -0.91
C LEU A 146 3.48 15.83 -1.26
N PHE A 147 3.79 16.97 -0.64
CA PHE A 147 5.15 17.53 -0.65
C PHE A 147 6.09 16.71 0.24
N PHE A 148 7.28 16.39 -0.27
CA PHE A 148 8.33 15.68 0.47
C PHE A 148 9.65 16.46 0.43
N ALA A 149 10.30 16.58 1.60
CA ALA A 149 11.60 17.21 1.74
C ALA A 149 12.40 16.56 2.89
N ILE A 150 13.73 16.69 2.86
CA ILE A 150 14.61 16.23 3.93
C ILE A 150 15.39 17.44 4.44
N ALA A 151 15.24 17.76 5.72
CA ALA A 151 15.87 18.94 6.32
C ALA A 151 17.39 18.93 6.12
N ASN A 152 17.94 20.04 5.64
CA ASN A 152 19.36 20.25 5.33
C ASN A 152 19.98 19.25 4.33
N HIS A 153 19.18 18.58 3.48
CA HIS A 153 19.65 17.70 2.42
C HIS A 153 19.05 18.09 1.07
N THR A 154 19.87 18.12 0.01
CA THR A 154 19.37 18.23 -1.37
C THR A 154 18.92 16.85 -1.86
N VAL A 155 17.75 16.78 -2.49
CA VAL A 155 17.25 15.57 -3.15
C VAL A 155 17.40 15.75 -4.66
N THR A 156 18.09 14.83 -5.33
CA THR A 156 18.21 14.80 -6.79
C THR A 156 17.25 13.74 -7.33
N VAL A 157 16.29 14.16 -8.16
CA VAL A 157 15.41 13.24 -8.90
C VAL A 157 16.19 12.66 -10.08
N VAL A 158 16.06 11.36 -10.31
CA VAL A 158 16.84 10.61 -11.32
C VAL A 158 16.00 9.61 -12.15
N GLU A 159 14.76 9.37 -11.75
CA GLU A 159 13.83 8.35 -12.30
C GLU A 159 12.41 8.78 -11.86
N ALA A 160 11.40 8.64 -12.74
CA ALA A 160 9.98 8.78 -12.41
C ALA A 160 9.17 7.72 -13.15
N ASP A 161 8.38 6.93 -12.42
CA ASP A 161 7.58 5.80 -12.95
C ASP A 161 8.35 4.86 -13.90
N ALA A 162 9.62 4.61 -13.56
CA ALA A 162 10.61 3.81 -14.32
C ALA A 162 11.00 4.40 -15.70
N VAL A 163 11.03 5.73 -15.80
CA VAL A 163 11.55 6.53 -16.93
C VAL A 163 12.59 7.55 -16.44
#